data_AF-A0A132NXH0-F1
#
_entry.id   AF-A0A132NXH0-F1
#
_cell.length_a   1.000
_cell.length_b   1.000
_cell.length_c   1.000
_cell.angle_alpha   90.00
_cell.angle_beta   90.00
_cell.angle_gamma   90.00
#
_symmetry.space_group_name_H-M   'P 1'
#
loop_
_entity.id
_entity.type
_entity.pdbx_description
1 polymer ?
#
loop_
_entity_poly.entity_id
_entity_poly.type
_entity_poly.pdbx_seq_one_letter_code
_entity_poly.pdbx_strand_id
1 'polypeptide(L)'
;MGNPRIAAEQYLKKYNIPDLFDYLLSQVVINLPEDPWTHLSEICEKLDSRSFQDNIPFFTRDEINIVFSNYEVLNRGYITGAQAKQALKTMGLKPRIVDDLFIDDEANLSREEFSQYAVNGFNKRLNSWLGKYP
;
A
#
# COMPACT_ATOMS: atom_id res chain seq x y z
N MET A 1 -1.26 37.63 -6.17
CA MET A 1 -0.61 36.30 -6.34
C MET A 1 -0.61 35.63 -4.98
N GLY A 2 -1.17 34.42 -4.85
CA GLY A 2 -1.19 33.70 -3.58
C GLY A 2 0.22 33.34 -3.09
N ASN A 3 0.38 33.15 -1.79
CA ASN A 3 1.67 32.78 -1.20
C ASN A 3 2.19 31.47 -1.84
N PRO A 4 3.34 31.48 -2.56
CA PRO A 4 3.87 30.31 -3.25
C PRO A 4 4.08 29.09 -2.34
N ARG A 5 4.39 29.33 -1.06
CA ARG A 5 4.55 28.28 -0.06
C ARG A 5 3.25 27.52 0.20
N ILE A 6 2.14 28.25 0.33
CA ILE A 6 0.82 27.64 0.57
C ILE A 6 0.42 26.79 -0.64
N ALA A 7 0.68 27.28 -1.86
CA ALA A 7 0.40 26.52 -3.08
C ALA A 7 1.23 25.23 -3.16
N ALA A 8 2.52 25.30 -2.80
CA ALA A 8 3.39 24.12 -2.74
C ALA A 8 2.91 23.11 -1.68
N GLU A 9 2.58 23.55 -0.47
CA GLU A 9 2.06 22.69 0.61
C GLU A 9 0.75 22.01 0.20
N GLN A 10 -0.16 22.73 -0.47
CA GLN A 10 -1.39 22.17 -1.00
C GLN A 10 -1.14 21.14 -2.10
N TYR A 11 -0.18 21.38 -2.98
CA TYR A 11 0.19 20.44 -4.04
C TYR A 11 0.75 19.14 -3.46
N LEU A 12 1.73 19.24 -2.54
CA LEU A 12 2.33 18.09 -1.86
C LEU A 12 1.27 17.24 -1.14
N LYS A 13 0.32 17.91 -0.46
CA LYS A 13 -0.78 17.23 0.22
C LYS A 13 -1.75 16.58 -0.76
N LYS A 14 -2.18 17.30 -1.80
CA LYS A 14 -3.18 16.83 -2.78
C LYS A 14 -2.74 15.54 -3.46
N TYR A 15 -1.47 15.44 -3.84
CA TYR A 15 -0.92 14.29 -4.54
C TYR A 15 -0.13 13.36 -3.64
N ASN A 16 -0.22 13.53 -2.32
CA ASN A 16 0.49 12.74 -1.32
C ASN A 16 1.96 12.45 -1.70
N ILE A 17 2.65 13.48 -2.21
CA ILE A 17 4.00 13.38 -2.76
C ILE A 17 5.01 12.82 -1.73
N PRO A 18 4.96 13.18 -0.44
CA PRO A 18 5.85 12.59 0.55
C PRO A 18 5.78 11.06 0.61
N ASP A 19 4.57 10.48 0.55
CA ASP A 19 4.40 9.02 0.61
C ASP A 19 4.94 8.32 -0.66
N LEU A 20 4.77 8.95 -1.84
CA LEU A 20 5.35 8.45 -3.08
C LEU A 20 6.88 8.39 -3.00
N PHE A 21 7.51 9.47 -2.52
CA PHE A 21 8.96 9.52 -2.38
C PHE A 21 9.47 8.56 -1.28
N ASP A 22 8.74 8.41 -0.17
CA ASP A 22 9.04 7.40 0.85
C ASP A 22 9.04 5.98 0.24
N TYR A 23 8.09 5.67 -0.65
CA TYR A 23 8.02 4.40 -1.34
C TYR A 23 9.19 4.19 -2.31
N LEU A 24 9.48 5.18 -3.16
CA LEU A 24 10.59 5.08 -4.11
C LEU A 24 11.93 4.90 -3.38
N LEU A 25 12.13 5.62 -2.27
CA LEU A 25 13.32 5.46 -1.44
C LEU A 25 13.40 4.07 -0.80
N SER A 26 12.27 3.52 -0.31
CA SER A 26 12.28 2.19 0.29
C SER A 26 12.67 1.11 -0.71
N GLN A 27 12.24 1.21 -1.98
CA GLN A 27 12.65 0.29 -3.03
C GLN A 27 14.17 0.30 -3.25
N VAL A 28 14.80 1.48 -3.24
CA VAL A 28 16.26 1.59 -3.41
C VAL A 28 16.99 1.02 -2.19
N VAL A 29 16.54 1.32 -0.97
CA VAL A 29 17.21 0.88 0.26
C VAL A 29 17.06 -0.63 0.49
N ILE A 30 15.93 -1.22 0.12
CA ILE A 30 15.67 -2.66 0.28
C ILE A 30 16.46 -3.47 -0.75
N ASN A 31 16.45 -3.03 -2.02
CA ASN A 31 17.04 -3.82 -3.10
C ASN A 31 18.53 -3.53 -3.32
N LEU A 32 19.05 -2.39 -2.82
CA LEU A 32 20.43 -1.94 -3.00
C LEU A 32 20.95 -2.14 -4.44
N PRO A 33 20.23 -1.63 -5.45
CA PRO A 33 20.59 -1.89 -6.85
C PRO A 33 21.94 -1.26 -7.21
N GLU A 34 22.69 -1.92 -8.09
CA GLU A 34 23.95 -1.36 -8.64
C GLU A 34 23.69 -0.08 -9.46
N ASP A 35 22.53 -0.01 -10.13
CA ASP A 35 22.04 1.19 -10.83
C ASP A 35 20.68 1.64 -10.27
N PRO A 36 20.67 2.59 -9.31
CA PRO A 36 19.45 3.13 -8.72
C PRO A 36 18.55 3.87 -9.72
N TRP A 37 19.12 4.48 -10.77
CA TRP A 37 18.34 5.26 -11.72
C TRP A 37 17.48 4.35 -12.59
N THR A 38 18.10 3.32 -13.18
CA THR A 38 17.40 2.33 -13.99
C THR A 38 16.33 1.61 -13.16
N HIS A 39 16.67 1.21 -11.92
CA HIS A 39 15.71 0.58 -11.01
C HIS A 39 14.49 1.46 -10.71
N LEU A 40 14.69 2.76 -10.41
CA LEU A 40 13.59 3.69 -10.18
C LEU A 40 12.73 3.90 -11.43
N SER A 41 13.34 3.94 -12.62
CA SER A 41 12.61 4.05 -13.88
C SER A 41 11.65 2.87 -14.07
N GLU A 42 12.12 1.65 -13.86
CA GLU A 42 11.29 0.44 -13.96
C GLU A 42 10.13 0.43 -12.94
N ILE A 43 10.36 0.94 -11.73
CA ILE A 43 9.30 1.08 -10.72
C ILE A 43 8.25 2.09 -11.20
N CYS A 44 8.67 3.23 -11.74
CA CYS A 44 7.75 4.23 -12.28
C CYS A 44 6.92 3.66 -13.44
N GLU A 45 7.52 2.87 -14.34
CA GLU A 45 6.81 2.20 -15.43
C GLU A 45 5.77 1.21 -14.91
N LYS A 46 6.11 0.39 -13.90
CA LYS A 46 5.16 -0.51 -13.23
C LYS A 46 4.03 0.26 -12.56
N LEU A 47 4.31 1.41 -11.96
CA LEU A 47 3.26 2.26 -11.38
C LEU A 47 2.35 2.90 -12.44
N ASP A 48 2.87 3.13 -13.65
CA ASP A 48 2.11 3.72 -14.75
C ASP A 48 1.26 2.71 -15.52
N SER A 49 1.70 1.45 -15.62
CA SER A 49 1.02 0.33 -16.28
C SER A 49 -0.24 -0.15 -15.55
N ARG A 50 -1.10 0.78 -15.13
CA ARG A 50 -2.29 0.70 -14.25
C ARG A 50 -3.41 -0.25 -14.72
N SER A 51 -3.09 -1.26 -15.52
CA SER A 51 -3.89 -2.43 -15.92
C SER A 51 -3.99 -3.47 -14.80
N PHE A 52 -4.22 -3.01 -13.58
CA PHE A 52 -4.17 -3.84 -12.38
C PHE A 52 -5.57 -4.01 -11.82
N GLN A 53 -6.40 -4.78 -12.54
CA GLN A 53 -7.69 -5.22 -11.98
C GLN A 53 -7.49 -6.26 -10.87
N ASP A 54 -6.43 -7.09 -10.96
CA ASP A 54 -6.22 -8.24 -10.04
C ASP A 54 -4.86 -8.28 -9.33
N ASN A 55 -3.92 -7.37 -9.60
CA ASN A 55 -2.58 -7.37 -9.00
C ASN A 55 -2.17 -5.96 -8.58
N ILE A 56 -1.81 -5.72 -7.33
CA ILE A 56 -1.25 -4.43 -6.94
C ILE A 56 0.24 -4.36 -7.31
N PRO A 57 0.78 -3.22 -7.77
CA PRO A 57 2.19 -3.10 -8.19
C PRO A 57 3.19 -3.24 -7.03
N PHE A 58 2.73 -3.50 -5.80
CA PHE A 58 3.54 -3.59 -4.60
C PHE A 58 3.79 -5.02 -4.13
N PHE A 59 2.83 -5.92 -4.34
CA PHE A 59 2.87 -7.28 -3.83
C PHE A 59 2.17 -8.22 -4.81
N THR A 60 2.79 -9.36 -5.02
CA THR A 60 2.17 -10.53 -5.64
C THR A 60 1.12 -11.14 -4.69
N ARG A 61 0.18 -11.89 -5.24
CA ARG A 61 -0.81 -12.62 -4.44
C ARG A 61 -0.15 -13.63 -3.49
N ASP A 62 0.96 -14.23 -3.88
CA ASP A 62 1.72 -15.14 -3.03
C ASP A 62 2.36 -14.44 -1.84
N GLU A 63 2.91 -13.23 -2.03
CA GLU A 63 3.43 -12.43 -0.91
C GLU A 63 2.32 -12.03 0.07
N ILE A 64 1.14 -11.65 -0.42
CA ILE A 64 -0.04 -11.39 0.42
C ILE A 64 -0.42 -12.64 1.22
N ASN A 65 -0.42 -13.81 0.57
CA ASN A 65 -0.74 -15.08 1.22
C ASN A 65 0.30 -15.46 2.30
N ILE A 66 1.58 -15.21 2.06
CA ILE A 66 2.65 -15.42 3.05
C ILE A 66 2.40 -14.54 4.27
N VAL A 67 2.05 -13.26 4.07
CA VAL A 67 1.71 -12.37 5.18
C VAL A 67 0.51 -12.90 5.95
N PHE A 68 -0.56 -13.33 5.29
CA PHE A 68 -1.72 -13.95 5.96
C PHE A 68 -1.29 -15.13 6.83
N SER A 69 -0.51 -16.06 6.28
CA SER A 69 -0.03 -17.25 6.99
C SER A 69 0.82 -16.92 8.21
N ASN A 70 1.55 -15.81 8.22
CA ASN A 70 2.32 -15.37 9.39
C ASN A 70 1.42 -14.94 10.57
N TYR A 71 0.18 -14.52 10.31
CA TYR A 71 -0.79 -14.13 11.34
C TYR A 71 -1.78 -15.26 11.69
N GLU A 72 -1.97 -16.22 10.78
CA GLU A 72 -2.81 -17.42 10.96
C GLU A 72 -2.05 -18.54 11.69
N VAL A 73 -1.57 -18.24 12.89
CA VAL A 73 -0.68 -19.15 13.65
C VAL A 73 -1.42 -20.38 14.21
N LEU A 74 -2.76 -20.34 14.25
CA LEU A 74 -3.57 -21.34 14.95
C LEU A 74 -4.19 -22.40 14.01
N ASN A 75 -3.86 -22.38 12.72
CA ASN A 75 -4.37 -23.29 11.67
C ASN A 75 -5.91 -23.39 11.63
N ARG A 76 -6.58 -22.27 11.94
CA ARG A 76 -8.04 -22.13 11.92
C ARG A 76 -8.57 -21.74 10.54
N GLY A 77 -7.69 -21.31 9.64
CA GLY A 77 -8.05 -20.84 8.29
C GLY A 77 -8.56 -19.40 8.23
N TYR A 78 -8.52 -18.66 9.35
CA TYR A 78 -8.90 -17.25 9.42
C TYR A 78 -8.02 -16.46 10.39
N ILE A 79 -7.91 -15.16 10.17
CA ILE A 79 -7.32 -14.19 11.10
C ILE A 79 -8.42 -13.25 11.62
N THR A 80 -8.26 -12.69 12.81
CA THR A 80 -9.20 -11.66 13.30
C THR A 80 -9.00 -10.35 12.54
N GLY A 81 -10.01 -9.49 12.51
CA GLY A 81 -9.88 -8.18 11.88
C GLY A 81 -8.79 -7.32 12.50
N ALA A 82 -8.59 -7.41 13.83
CA ALA A 82 -7.46 -6.75 14.48
C ALA A 82 -6.10 -7.25 13.95
N GLN A 83 -5.96 -8.57 13.75
CA GLN A 83 -4.76 -9.16 13.15
C GLN A 83 -4.58 -8.71 11.69
N ALA A 84 -5.66 -8.67 10.91
CA ALA A 84 -5.64 -8.19 9.54
C ALA A 84 -5.20 -6.73 9.44
N LYS A 85 -5.75 -5.84 10.29
CA LYS A 85 -5.30 -4.42 10.35
C LYS A 85 -3.82 -4.32 10.67
N GLN A 86 -3.32 -5.14 11.60
CA GLN A 86 -1.90 -5.14 11.95
C GLN A 86 -1.02 -5.67 10.81
N ALA A 87 -1.46 -6.71 10.11
CA ALA A 87 -0.80 -7.25 8.93
C ALA A 87 -0.68 -6.20 7.82
N LEU A 88 -1.79 -5.50 7.51
CA LEU A 88 -1.82 -4.42 6.52
C LEU A 88 -0.85 -3.28 6.86
N LYS A 89 -0.77 -2.88 8.14
CA LYS A 89 0.20 -1.87 8.60
C LYS A 89 1.65 -2.36 8.44
N THR A 90 1.90 -3.63 8.70
CA THR A 90 3.23 -4.26 8.55
C THR A 90 3.66 -4.33 7.09
N MET A 91 2.71 -4.51 6.17
CA MET A 91 2.94 -4.40 4.72
C MET A 91 3.16 -2.96 4.23
N GLY A 92 3.12 -1.97 5.13
CA GLY A 92 3.42 -0.58 4.81
C GLY A 92 2.21 0.30 4.49
N LEU A 93 0.97 -0.17 4.69
CA LEU A 93 -0.19 0.72 4.62
C LEU A 93 -0.22 1.67 5.81
N LYS A 94 -0.37 2.96 5.52
CA LYS A 94 -0.48 4.00 6.56
C LYS A 94 -1.76 3.77 7.38
N PRO A 95 -1.73 4.04 8.71
CA PRO A 95 -2.89 3.82 9.60
C PRO A 95 -4.21 4.38 9.06
N ARG A 96 -4.20 5.61 8.53
CA ARG A 96 -5.39 6.24 7.95
C ARG A 96 -6.05 5.40 6.84
N ILE A 97 -5.26 4.79 5.95
CA ILE A 97 -5.80 3.96 4.87
C ILE A 97 -6.43 2.69 5.43
N VAL A 98 -5.80 2.10 6.46
CA VAL A 98 -6.30 0.89 7.13
C VAL A 98 -7.61 1.18 7.87
N ASP A 99 -7.71 2.33 8.54
CA ASP A 99 -8.94 2.73 9.23
C ASP A 99 -10.09 2.94 8.24
N ASP A 100 -9.81 3.50 7.05
CA ASP A 100 -10.77 3.69 5.95
C ASP A 100 -11.17 2.37 5.23
N LEU A 101 -10.68 1.21 5.66
CA LEU A 101 -11.16 -0.09 5.21
C LEU A 101 -12.32 -0.63 6.07
N PHE A 102 -12.62 0.02 7.20
CA PHE A 102 -13.75 -0.33 8.08
C PHE A 102 -13.80 -1.83 8.46
N ILE A 103 -12.64 -2.45 8.65
CA ILE A 103 -12.55 -3.83 9.11
C ILE A 103 -13.00 -3.87 10.57
N ASP A 104 -13.97 -4.72 10.90
CA ASP A 104 -14.35 -4.98 12.29
C ASP A 104 -13.27 -5.81 12.98
N ASP A 105 -12.81 -5.40 14.17
CA ASP A 105 -11.72 -6.07 14.89
C ASP A 105 -12.06 -7.53 15.26
N GLU A 106 -13.34 -7.83 15.47
CA GLU A 106 -13.84 -9.16 15.83
C GLU A 106 -14.20 -10.03 14.61
N ALA A 107 -14.12 -9.49 13.39
CA ALA A 107 -14.41 -10.27 12.19
C ALA A 107 -13.40 -11.42 12.01
N ASN A 108 -13.89 -12.57 11.57
CA ASN A 108 -13.05 -13.68 11.13
C ASN A 108 -12.86 -13.57 9.63
N LEU A 109 -11.66 -13.18 9.21
CA LEU A 109 -11.33 -12.97 7.81
C LEU A 109 -10.60 -14.18 7.25
N SER A 110 -11.17 -14.75 6.20
CA SER A 110 -10.50 -15.74 5.37
C SER A 110 -9.31 -15.13 4.62
N ARG A 111 -8.48 -16.00 4.06
CA ARG A 111 -7.35 -15.59 3.19
C ARG A 111 -7.81 -14.71 2.02
N GLU A 112 -8.94 -15.06 1.42
CA GLU A 112 -9.47 -14.33 0.27
C GLU A 112 -9.95 -12.93 0.65
N GLU A 113 -10.70 -12.83 1.75
CA GLU A 113 -11.15 -11.53 2.26
C GLU A 113 -9.97 -10.64 2.65
N PHE A 114 -8.96 -11.19 3.32
CA PHE A 114 -7.73 -10.45 3.61
C PHE A 114 -7.04 -9.95 2.34
N SER A 115 -6.92 -10.80 1.31
CA SER A 115 -6.33 -10.41 0.02
C SER A 115 -7.11 -9.26 -0.62
N GLN A 116 -8.44 -9.31 -0.58
CA GLN A 116 -9.27 -8.22 -1.09
C GLN A 116 -9.06 -6.91 -0.32
N TYR A 117 -8.97 -6.97 1.01
CA TYR A 117 -8.65 -5.79 1.83
C TYR A 117 -7.27 -5.23 1.52
N ALA A 118 -6.26 -6.08 1.32
CA ALA A 118 -4.92 -5.66 0.93
C ALA A 118 -4.95 -4.93 -0.42
N VAL A 119 -5.53 -5.54 -1.45
CA VAL A 119 -5.68 -4.95 -2.78
C VAL A 119 -6.40 -3.61 -2.71
N ASN A 120 -7.52 -3.53 -1.98
CA ASN A 120 -8.29 -2.30 -1.80
C ASN A 120 -7.46 -1.20 -1.10
N GLY A 121 -6.73 -1.55 -0.04
CA GLY A 121 -5.88 -0.60 0.69
C GLY A 121 -4.75 -0.03 -0.16
N PHE A 122 -4.05 -0.89 -0.90
CA PHE A 122 -2.96 -0.44 -1.78
C PHE A 122 -3.46 0.34 -2.99
N ASN A 123 -4.65 0.03 -3.52
CA ASN A 123 -5.30 0.87 -4.53
C ASN A 123 -5.68 2.25 -3.97
N LYS A 124 -6.14 2.35 -2.71
CA LYS A 124 -6.35 3.65 -2.06
C LYS A 124 -5.05 4.45 -1.97
N ARG A 125 -3.93 3.80 -1.60
CA ARG A 125 -2.60 4.43 -1.59
C ARG A 125 -2.21 4.96 -2.97
N LEU A 126 -2.34 4.17 -4.03
CA LEU A 126 -2.06 4.62 -5.40
C LEU A 126 -2.94 5.80 -5.81
N ASN A 127 -4.24 5.73 -5.52
CA ASN A 127 -5.17 6.81 -5.83
C ASN A 127 -4.84 8.10 -5.06
N SER A 128 -4.21 7.99 -3.89
CA SER A 128 -3.71 9.16 -3.15
C SER A 128 -2.62 9.91 -3.92
N TRP A 129 -1.74 9.19 -4.61
CA TRP A 129 -0.69 9.79 -5.43
C TRP A 129 -1.21 10.49 -6.68
N LEU A 130 -2.41 10.11 -7.12
CA LEU A 130 -3.12 10.75 -8.24
C LEU A 130 -4.02 11.91 -7.81
N GLY A 131 -4.09 12.20 -6.51
CA GLY A 131 -5.03 13.17 -5.93
C GLY A 131 -6.50 12.80 -6.12
N LYS A 132 -6.78 11.50 -6.29
CA LYS A 132 -8.14 10.93 -6.38
C LYS A 132 -8.63 10.44 -5.01
N TYR A 133 -7.75 10.38 -4.02
CA TYR A 133 -8.06 9.99 -2.65
C TYR A 133 -7.33 10.97 -1.70
N PRO A 134 -8.06 11.88 -1.02
CA PRO A 134 -7.48 12.87 -0.12
C PRO A 134 -6.90 12.21 1.13
#